data_AF-A0A973GD93-F1
#
_entry.id   AF-A0A973GD93-F1
#
_cell.length_a   1.000
_cell.length_b   1.000
_cell.length_c   1.000
_cell.angle_alpha   90.00
_cell.angle_beta   90.00
_cell.angle_gamma   90.00
#
_symmetry.space_group_name_H-M   'P 1'
#
loop_
_entity.id
_entity.type
_entity.pdbx_description
1 polymer ?
#
loop_
_entity_poly.entity_id
_entity_poly.type
_entity_poly.pdbx_seq_one_letter_code
_entity_poly.pdbx_strand_id
1 'polypeptide(L)' 'MDERDPLILTLELDPALFALLNSLREAHFPPERNLVPA' A
#
# COMPACT_ATOMS: atom_id res chain seq x y z
N MET A 1 14.04 23.24 -1.54
CA MET A 1 13.90 21.81 -1.24
C MET A 1 14.67 21.61 0.05
N ASP A 2 13.96 21.47 1.17
CA ASP A 2 14.61 21.07 2.42
C ASP A 2 15.09 19.61 2.20
N GLU A 3 16.28 19.25 2.68
CA GLU A 3 16.80 17.87 2.60
C GLU A 3 15.85 16.86 3.27
N ARG A 4 14.93 17.37 4.09
CA ARG A 4 13.95 16.63 4.89
C ARG A 4 12.57 16.52 4.25
N ASP A 5 12.36 17.09 3.06
CA ASP A 5 11.07 16.94 2.37
C ASP A 5 10.93 15.48 1.88
N PRO A 6 9.86 14.75 2.27
CA PRO A 6 9.72 13.35 1.90
C PRO A 6 9.57 13.20 0.38
N LEU A 7 10.40 12.36 -0.23
CA LEU A 7 10.24 11.98 -1.62
C LEU A 7 9.06 11.01 -1.74
N ILE A 8 7.95 11.48 -2.32
CA ILE A 8 6.80 10.63 -2.62
C ILE A 8 7.00 10.02 -4.02
N LEU A 9 7.06 8.69 -4.07
CA LEU A 9 7.18 7.94 -5.33
C LEU A 9 5.88 7.22 -5.65
N THR A 10 5.41 7.39 -6.89
CA THR A 10 4.30 6.60 -7.44
C THR A 10 4.88 5.63 -8.46
N LEU A 11 4.64 4.34 -8.25
CA LEU A 11 5.11 3.27 -9.13
C LEU A 11 3.94 2.35 -9.46
N GLU A 12 3.95 1.80 -10.67
CA GLU A 12 2.99 0.79 -11.10
C GLU A 12 3.56 -0.61 -10.89
N LEU A 13 2.68 -1.54 -10.49
CA LEU A 13 2.98 -2.96 -10.46
C LEU A 13 2.46 -3.62 -11.73
N ASP A 14 3.11 -4.71 -12.12
CA ASP A 14 2.53 -5.63 -13.10
C ASP A 14 1.11 -6.04 -12.68
N PRO A 15 0.11 -6.05 -13.59
CA PRO A 15 -1.27 -6.32 -13.24
C PRO A 15 -1.51 -7.66 -12.54
N ALA A 16 -0.79 -8.72 -12.93
CA ALA A 16 -0.95 -10.03 -12.32
C ALA A 16 -0.37 -10.06 -10.90
N LEU A 17 0.80 -9.43 -10.72
CA LEU A 17 1.40 -9.27 -9.39
C LEU A 17 0.52 -8.42 -8.47
N PHE A 18 -0.05 -7.32 -8.97
CA PHE A 18 -0.98 -6.49 -8.21
C PHE A 18 -2.19 -7.29 -7.73
N ALA A 19 -2.83 -8.05 -8.62
CA ALA A 19 -4.01 -8.85 -8.30
C ALA A 19 -3.72 -9.89 -7.20
N LEU A 20 -2.57 -10.56 -7.28
CA LEU A 20 -2.12 -11.53 -6.28
C LEU A 20 -1.93 -10.87 -4.90
N LEU A 21 -1.16 -9.78 -4.85
CA LEU A 21 -0.85 -9.10 -3.59
C LEU A 21 -2.11 -8.47 -2.98
N ASN A 22 -3.01 -7.92 -3.80
CA ASN A 22 -4.27 -7.37 -3.32
C ASN A 22 -5.17 -8.44 -2.69
N SER A 23 -5.25 -9.63 -3.31
CA SER A 23 -6.01 -10.76 -2.76
C SER A 23 -5.48 -11.20 -1.39
N LEU A 24 -4.14 -11.26 -1.24
CA LEU A 24 -3.51 -11.58 0.04
C LEU A 24 -3.77 -10.50 1.10
N ARG A 25 -3.71 -9.22 0.71
CA ARG A 25 -4.04 -8.09 1.59
C ARG A 25 -5.45 -8.24 2.14
N GLU A 26 -6.44 -8.50 1.28
CA GLU A 26 -7.84 -8.64 1.69
C GLU A 26 -8.08 -9.85 2.60
N ALA A 27 -7.41 -10.98 2.32
CA ALA A 27 -7.54 -12.20 3.11
C ALA A 27 -6.97 -12.07 4.54
N HIS A 28 -5.91 -11.27 4.72
CA HIS A 28 -5.17 -11.22 5.99
C HIS A 28 -5.33 -9.90 6.75
N PHE A 29 -5.71 -8.82 6.08
CA PHE A 29 -5.93 -7.49 6.66
C PHE A 29 -7.36 -7.04 6.39
N PRO A 30 -8.35 -7.71 7.01
CA PRO A 30 -9.75 -7.36 6.80
C PRO A 30 -10.01 -5.94 7.35
N PRO A 31 -10.96 -5.19 6.77
CA PRO A 31 -11.17 -3.76 7.05
C PRO A 31 -11.37 -3.44 8.52
N GLU A 32 -11.97 -4.35 9.29
CA GLU A 32 -12.24 -4.21 10.72
C GLU A 32 -10.95 -4.13 11.56
N ARG A 33 -9.80 -4.51 10.98
CA ARG A 33 -8.48 -4.46 11.61
C ARG A 33 -7.56 -3.40 11.01
N ASN A 34 -8.03 -2.64 10.01
CA ASN A 34 -7.25 -1.60 9.35
C ASN A 34 -7.37 -0.26 10.09
N LEU A 35 -6.90 -0.23 11.35
CA LEU A 35 -6.87 0.98 12.17
C LEU A 35 -5.67 1.83 11.74
N VAL A 36 -5.92 2.90 10.98
CA VAL A 36 -4.91 3.93 10.72
C VAL A 36 -4.81 4.80 11.99
N PRO A 37 -3.65 4.90 12.65
CA PRO A 37 -3.49 5.80 13.79
C PRO A 37 -3.79 7.24 13.36
N ALA A 38 -4.62 7.93 14.16
CA ALA A 38 -4.95 9.34 13.98
C ALA A 38 -3.78 10.27 14.35
#